data_AF-A0A3A5VJ24-F1
#
_entry.id   AF-A0A3A5VJ24-F1
#
_cell.length_a   1.000
_cell.length_b   1.000
_cell.length_c   1.000
_cell.angle_alpha   90.00
_cell.angle_beta   90.00
_cell.angle_gamma   90.00
#
_symmetry.space_group_name_H-M   'P 1'
#
loop_
_entity.id
_entity.type
_entity.pdbx_description
1 polymer ?
#
loop_
_entity_poly.entity_id
_entity_poly.type
_entity_poly.pdbx_seq_one_letter_code
_entity_poly.pdbx_strand_id
1 'polypeptide(L)'
;MRPVHLLLMLVVLASVSGCLGGGEGDAESTGSYTVESSMTSIELEAKSADYQDEATVEWSVDSSAFSEAIDAAGGNVVGVLFSLTYGEDETSGGPLCTGGEANAPDTITGGATKGEWTLSGSGENPGSHDVNLTWHNASLLSGVIEGMTKSEIESQLAFGEEALGAYNLAVTVDAEAFDGALCSHNDDGEEVATVVSLLVLDFTVLGEDGEALTTMAVGDGSLPLVLFAGWILPVVFLVGYIATRQRERFHLDLDFTEPETEVVEGESTSDGETLVDSYRARVITLSALYVAQGVPWGFITVTMVTFLAAEGADAGDLAYLLTLGTLPWSFKFLWGPIIDRFQIPELGRRRPWILIAQTGMVALLVTMLMVPDLTNNISLLGALFFVYNVFTALQDVSTDALAVDVLQSHEFERVNSYMFTAKSLGGIIGGAGLGTIIGVVGIRGAFLIQIPILVAIMMVPLFMRERPGEKRFPWDDTVAATKVDEGEESEEQRDFRVILSNIRTAFSVRSAQLGIVVSLVIS
;
A
#
# COMPACT_ATOMS: atom_id res chain seq x y z
N MET A 1 -0.07 0.36 43.22
CA MET A 1 -0.13 -0.06 41.80
C MET A 1 -1.58 -0.45 41.49
N ARG A 2 -2.30 0.40 40.76
CA ARG A 2 -3.73 0.24 40.44
C ARG A 2 -3.89 -0.60 39.16
N PRO A 3 -4.94 -1.44 39.04
CA PRO A 3 -5.15 -2.40 37.94
C PRO A 3 -5.48 -1.76 36.58
N VAL A 4 -5.44 -0.43 36.47
CA VAL A 4 -5.79 0.32 35.26
C VAL A 4 -4.64 0.34 34.23
N HIS A 5 -3.38 0.29 34.68
CA HIS A 5 -2.23 0.26 33.75
C HIS A 5 -2.03 -1.08 33.06
N LEU A 6 -2.48 -2.19 33.68
CA LEU A 6 -2.41 -3.50 33.05
C LEU A 6 -3.46 -3.67 31.95
N LEU A 7 -4.61 -3.02 32.10
CA LEU A 7 -5.70 -3.06 31.13
C LEU A 7 -5.38 -2.24 29.87
N LEU A 8 -4.64 -1.13 30.03
CA LEU A 8 -4.23 -0.27 28.92
C LEU A 8 -3.09 -0.89 28.08
N MET A 9 -2.22 -1.71 28.69
CA MET A 9 -1.24 -2.52 27.95
C MET A 9 -1.89 -3.70 27.20
N LEU A 10 -2.98 -4.26 27.72
CA LEU A 10 -3.66 -5.40 27.08
C LEU A 10 -4.48 -4.99 25.84
N VAL A 11 -4.91 -3.72 25.76
CA VAL A 11 -5.67 -3.18 24.61
C VAL A 11 -4.77 -2.87 23.40
N VAL A 12 -3.47 -2.68 23.59
CA VAL A 12 -2.51 -2.48 22.47
C VAL A 12 -2.12 -3.83 21.81
N LEU A 13 -2.39 -4.96 22.47
CA LEU A 13 -2.04 -6.31 21.99
C LEU A 13 -3.12 -6.99 21.16
N ALA A 14 -4.30 -6.39 21.01
CA ALA A 14 -5.42 -7.01 20.30
C ALA A 14 -5.88 -6.14 19.14
N SER A 15 -5.12 -6.12 18.03
CA SER A 15 -5.61 -6.04 16.64
C SER A 15 -4.52 -5.54 15.67
N VAL A 16 -3.63 -6.42 15.20
CA VAL A 16 -3.08 -6.35 13.83
C VAL A 16 -2.70 -7.77 13.41
N SER A 17 -3.62 -8.51 12.79
CA SER A 17 -3.23 -9.55 11.82
C SER A 17 -2.73 -8.80 10.59
N GLY A 18 -1.48 -9.03 10.19
CA GLY A 18 -0.86 -8.27 9.10
C GLY A 18 0.54 -8.74 8.76
N CYS A 19 0.61 -9.95 8.25
CA CYS A 19 1.42 -10.42 7.12
C CYS A 19 2.45 -9.48 6.50
N LEU A 20 3.76 -9.75 6.63
CA LEU A 20 4.85 -9.30 5.75
C LEU A 20 6.15 -10.09 6.03
N GLY A 21 6.48 -11.05 5.18
CA GLY A 21 7.78 -11.73 5.18
C GLY A 21 8.80 -10.98 4.33
N GLY A 22 9.95 -10.62 4.92
CA GLY A 22 11.19 -10.41 4.16
C GLY A 22 11.91 -11.75 4.02
N GLY A 23 12.73 -12.02 3.03
CA GLY A 23 13.28 -11.20 1.96
C GLY A 23 14.63 -11.83 1.62
N GLU A 24 14.82 -12.23 0.38
CA GLU A 24 16.12 -12.31 -0.27
C GLU A 24 15.86 -12.18 -1.76
N GLY A 25 16.19 -11.00 -2.29
CA GLY A 25 16.08 -10.71 -3.70
C GLY A 25 17.23 -11.39 -4.41
N ASP A 26 16.91 -12.39 -5.22
CA ASP A 26 17.75 -12.73 -6.35
C ASP A 26 17.04 -12.33 -7.64
N ALA A 27 17.75 -11.48 -8.35
CA ALA A 27 17.39 -10.88 -9.61
C ALA A 27 17.10 -11.95 -10.67
N GLU A 28 16.30 -11.54 -11.65
CA GLU A 28 16.09 -12.14 -12.96
C GLU A 28 17.41 -12.64 -13.58
N SER A 29 17.84 -13.84 -13.21
CA SER A 29 18.97 -14.53 -13.82
C SER A 29 18.42 -15.70 -14.61
N THR A 30 18.94 -15.91 -15.81
CA THR A 30 18.64 -17.11 -16.60
C THR A 30 19.26 -18.31 -15.89
N GLY A 31 18.44 -19.08 -15.19
CA GLY A 31 18.83 -20.30 -14.48
C GLY A 31 18.30 -21.57 -15.14
N SER A 32 18.60 -22.70 -14.50
CA SER A 32 17.97 -23.99 -14.78
C SER A 32 16.76 -24.14 -13.86
N TYR A 33 15.56 -24.26 -14.42
CA TYR A 33 14.30 -24.35 -13.68
C TYR A 33 13.58 -25.67 -13.94
N THR A 34 12.81 -26.13 -12.96
CA THR A 34 11.88 -27.26 -13.12
C THR A 34 10.50 -26.83 -12.65
N VAL A 35 9.44 -27.19 -13.38
CA VAL A 35 8.07 -26.87 -13.01
C VAL A 35 7.40 -28.11 -12.44
N GLU A 36 7.00 -28.06 -11.17
CA GLU A 36 6.05 -29.03 -10.62
C GLU A 36 4.64 -28.49 -10.85
N SER A 37 3.76 -29.31 -11.42
CA SER A 37 2.40 -28.89 -11.74
C SER A 37 1.37 -29.97 -11.49
N SER A 38 0.17 -29.56 -11.07
CA SER A 38 -1.03 -30.37 -10.91
C SER A 38 -2.19 -29.73 -11.67
N MET A 39 -2.89 -30.52 -12.48
CA MET A 39 -4.06 -30.06 -13.24
C MET A 39 -5.34 -30.52 -12.55
N THR A 40 -6.27 -29.59 -12.33
CA THR A 40 -7.59 -29.85 -11.73
C THR A 40 -8.69 -29.41 -12.69
N SER A 41 -9.70 -30.26 -12.90
CA SER A 41 -10.88 -29.92 -13.70
C SER A 41 -12.04 -29.48 -12.80
N ILE A 42 -12.64 -28.32 -13.08
CA ILE A 42 -13.80 -27.80 -12.35
C ILE A 42 -14.99 -27.77 -13.31
N GLU A 43 -16.03 -28.56 -13.03
CA GLU A 43 -17.26 -28.56 -13.82
C GLU A 43 -18.04 -27.26 -13.61
N LEU A 44 -18.33 -26.55 -14.70
CA LEU A 44 -19.13 -25.32 -14.69
C LEU A 44 -20.60 -25.60 -14.97
N GLU A 45 -20.86 -26.45 -15.95
CA GLU A 45 -22.20 -26.71 -16.44
C GLU A 45 -22.28 -28.11 -17.05
N ALA A 46 -23.38 -28.82 -16.77
CA ALA A 46 -23.75 -30.06 -17.42
C ALA A 46 -25.20 -29.94 -17.90
N LYS A 47 -25.44 -30.24 -19.18
CA LYS A 47 -26.75 -30.06 -19.82
C LYS A 47 -26.98 -31.14 -20.89
N SER A 48 -28.19 -31.66 -20.97
CA SER A 48 -28.69 -32.44 -22.12
C SER A 48 -29.71 -31.61 -22.88
N ALA A 49 -29.64 -31.60 -24.22
CA ALA A 49 -30.64 -30.96 -25.06
C ALA A 49 -30.72 -31.60 -26.44
N ASP A 50 -31.90 -31.52 -27.05
CA ASP A 50 -32.14 -31.89 -28.44
C ASP A 50 -31.69 -30.75 -29.36
N TYR A 51 -30.82 -31.06 -30.31
CA TYR A 51 -30.34 -30.13 -31.33
C TYR A 51 -30.95 -30.54 -32.67
N GLN A 52 -31.59 -29.58 -33.35
CA GLN A 52 -32.23 -29.84 -34.65
C GLN A 52 -31.18 -29.93 -35.77
N ASP A 53 -31.51 -30.65 -36.83
CA ASP A 53 -30.67 -30.78 -38.03
C ASP A 53 -30.26 -29.42 -38.63
N GLU A 54 -29.00 -29.33 -39.05
CA GLU A 54 -28.26 -28.15 -39.54
C GLU A 54 -28.30 -26.91 -38.60
N ALA A 55 -28.78 -27.04 -37.37
CA ALA A 55 -28.92 -25.91 -36.45
C ALA A 55 -27.69 -25.77 -35.53
N THR A 56 -27.02 -24.62 -35.61
CA THR A 56 -26.00 -24.22 -34.63
C THR A 56 -26.63 -23.52 -33.44
N VAL A 57 -26.43 -24.07 -32.24
CA VAL A 57 -26.84 -23.46 -30.98
C VAL A 57 -25.61 -22.96 -30.25
N GLU A 58 -25.60 -21.66 -29.95
CA GLU A 58 -24.51 -21.00 -29.22
C GLU A 58 -25.00 -20.50 -27.85
N TRP A 59 -24.16 -20.64 -26.84
CA TRP A 59 -24.38 -20.06 -25.52
C TRP A 59 -23.06 -19.72 -24.84
N SER A 60 -23.13 -18.99 -23.73
CA SER A 60 -21.96 -18.57 -22.96
C SER A 60 -22.04 -19.02 -21.51
N VAL A 61 -20.93 -19.53 -20.97
CA VAL A 61 -20.77 -19.87 -19.56
C VAL A 61 -19.74 -18.94 -18.93
N ASP A 62 -19.97 -18.46 -17.71
CA ASP A 62 -19.07 -17.51 -17.03
C ASP A 62 -18.36 -18.16 -15.83
N SER A 63 -17.03 -18.01 -15.74
CA SER A 63 -16.25 -18.52 -14.60
C SER A 63 -16.42 -17.69 -13.33
N SER A 64 -17.01 -16.50 -13.38
CA SER A 64 -17.11 -15.59 -12.22
C SER A 64 -17.84 -16.21 -11.02
N ALA A 65 -18.75 -17.15 -11.26
CA ALA A 65 -19.48 -17.85 -10.21
C ALA A 65 -18.65 -18.93 -9.48
N PHE A 66 -17.47 -19.28 -10.00
CA PHE A 66 -16.64 -20.39 -9.53
C PHE A 66 -15.27 -19.92 -9.00
N SER A 67 -15.12 -18.62 -8.69
CA SER A 67 -13.84 -18.05 -8.25
C SER A 67 -13.23 -18.78 -7.04
N GLU A 68 -14.05 -19.14 -6.05
CA GLU A 68 -13.57 -19.85 -4.85
C GLU A 68 -13.01 -21.25 -5.18
N ALA A 69 -13.62 -21.96 -6.13
CA ALA A 69 -13.15 -23.27 -6.57
C ALA A 69 -11.88 -23.14 -7.42
N ILE A 70 -11.78 -22.10 -8.24
CA ILE A 70 -10.60 -21.78 -9.07
C ILE A 70 -9.41 -21.44 -8.17
N ASP A 71 -9.60 -20.59 -7.16
CA ASP A 71 -8.57 -20.21 -6.19
C ASP A 71 -8.08 -21.43 -5.40
N ALA A 72 -9.00 -22.31 -4.96
CA ALA A 72 -8.65 -23.55 -4.26
C ALA A 72 -7.86 -24.54 -5.12
N ALA A 73 -7.95 -24.44 -6.45
CA ALA A 73 -7.29 -25.32 -7.41
C ALA A 73 -5.98 -24.76 -7.99
N GLY A 74 -5.47 -23.63 -7.46
CA GLY A 74 -4.21 -23.01 -7.87
C GLY A 74 -4.36 -21.68 -8.62
N GLY A 75 -5.58 -21.26 -8.95
CA GLY A 75 -5.89 -19.92 -9.48
C GLY A 75 -5.60 -19.70 -10.97
N ASN A 76 -4.76 -20.52 -11.62
CA ASN A 76 -4.40 -20.32 -13.02
C ASN A 76 -5.29 -21.14 -13.94
N VAL A 77 -6.26 -20.48 -14.59
CA VAL A 77 -7.07 -21.15 -15.63
C VAL A 77 -6.28 -21.21 -16.93
N VAL A 78 -6.10 -22.42 -17.46
CA VAL A 78 -5.22 -22.70 -18.61
C VAL A 78 -5.94 -23.35 -19.80
N GLY A 79 -7.23 -23.64 -19.63
CA GLY A 79 -8.05 -24.24 -20.68
C GLY A 79 -9.50 -24.45 -20.30
N VAL A 80 -10.29 -24.86 -21.29
CA VAL A 80 -11.65 -25.36 -21.16
C VAL A 80 -11.73 -26.73 -21.83
N LEU A 81 -12.27 -27.69 -21.10
CA LEU A 81 -12.63 -29.01 -21.61
C LEU A 81 -14.14 -29.03 -21.85
N PHE A 82 -14.52 -29.18 -23.11
CA PHE A 82 -15.91 -29.30 -23.52
C PHE A 82 -16.17 -30.72 -24.04
N SER A 83 -16.87 -31.52 -23.24
CA SER A 83 -17.17 -32.92 -23.52
C SER A 83 -18.58 -33.07 -24.04
N LEU A 84 -18.74 -33.77 -25.17
CA LEU A 84 -20.01 -34.06 -25.80
C LEU A 84 -20.21 -35.57 -25.83
N THR A 85 -21.38 -36.03 -25.42
CA THR A 85 -21.81 -37.43 -25.49
C THR A 85 -23.18 -37.46 -26.15
N TYR A 86 -23.34 -38.33 -27.13
CA TYR A 86 -24.54 -38.40 -27.96
C TYR A 86 -24.92 -39.87 -28.18
N GLY A 87 -26.23 -40.10 -28.19
CA GLY A 87 -26.85 -41.40 -28.27
C GLY A 87 -27.07 -41.79 -29.72
N GLU A 88 -27.99 -42.72 -29.92
CA GLU A 88 -28.60 -42.98 -31.23
C GLU A 88 -30.09 -43.00 -30.95
N ASP A 89 -30.82 -42.02 -31.48
CA ASP A 89 -32.25 -41.85 -31.24
C ASP A 89 -33.11 -41.90 -32.52
N GLU A 90 -32.50 -42.26 -33.66
CA GLU A 90 -33.22 -42.42 -34.92
C GLU A 90 -34.43 -43.39 -34.83
N THR A 91 -35.52 -42.99 -35.50
CA THR A 91 -36.71 -43.83 -35.62
C THR A 91 -36.99 -44.21 -37.08
N SER A 92 -37.18 -45.51 -37.34
CA SER A 92 -37.51 -46.02 -38.67
C SER A 92 -39.03 -46.03 -38.93
N GLY A 93 -39.44 -45.57 -40.12
CA GLY A 93 -40.84 -45.49 -40.52
C GLY A 93 -41.09 -46.05 -41.92
N GLY A 94 -41.92 -47.10 -42.03
CA GLY A 94 -42.29 -47.65 -43.34
C GLY A 94 -42.93 -49.04 -43.28
N PRO A 95 -43.66 -49.47 -44.33
CA PRO A 95 -44.39 -50.76 -44.35
C PRO A 95 -43.48 -52.00 -44.39
N LEU A 96 -42.17 -51.83 -44.64
CA LEU A 96 -41.20 -52.93 -44.73
C LEU A 96 -39.89 -52.68 -43.95
N CYS A 97 -39.83 -51.71 -43.05
CA CYS A 97 -38.64 -51.50 -42.20
C CYS A 97 -38.51 -52.68 -41.23
N THR A 98 -37.42 -53.45 -41.35
CA THR A 98 -37.23 -54.69 -40.56
C THR A 98 -36.39 -54.49 -39.30
N GLY A 99 -35.97 -53.25 -39.03
CA GLY A 99 -35.15 -52.89 -37.86
C GLY A 99 -33.74 -53.51 -37.88
N GLY A 100 -33.28 -53.99 -39.04
CA GLY A 100 -31.94 -54.53 -39.27
C GLY A 100 -31.13 -53.75 -40.32
N GLU A 101 -31.66 -52.61 -40.78
CA GLU A 101 -30.95 -51.62 -41.57
C GLU A 101 -30.07 -50.80 -40.62
N ALA A 102 -28.82 -50.52 -41.00
CA ALA A 102 -27.93 -49.70 -40.19
C ALA A 102 -28.26 -48.23 -40.44
N ASN A 103 -28.47 -47.47 -39.35
CA ASN A 103 -28.59 -46.02 -39.38
C ASN A 103 -27.34 -45.41 -40.03
N ALA A 104 -27.49 -44.24 -40.66
CA ALA A 104 -26.34 -43.47 -41.07
C ALA A 104 -25.86 -42.67 -39.85
N PRO A 105 -24.54 -42.56 -39.62
CA PRO A 105 -24.05 -41.83 -38.46
C PRO A 105 -24.14 -40.32 -38.68
N ASP A 106 -24.68 -39.62 -37.70
CA ASP A 106 -24.77 -38.17 -37.63
C ASP A 106 -23.44 -37.58 -37.17
N THR A 107 -23.11 -36.40 -37.71
CA THR A 107 -21.89 -35.68 -37.35
C THR A 107 -22.22 -34.58 -36.35
N ILE A 108 -21.74 -34.75 -35.11
CA ILE A 108 -21.86 -33.74 -34.07
C ILE A 108 -20.56 -32.92 -34.03
N THR A 109 -20.66 -31.61 -34.18
CA THR A 109 -19.54 -30.67 -34.09
C THR A 109 -19.67 -29.77 -32.86
N GLY A 110 -18.71 -29.87 -31.94
CA GLY A 110 -18.56 -28.97 -30.80
C GLY A 110 -17.52 -27.89 -31.06
N GLY A 111 -17.78 -26.66 -30.61
CA GLY A 111 -16.87 -25.53 -30.68
C GLY A 111 -16.76 -24.82 -29.33
N ALA A 112 -15.54 -24.44 -28.96
CA ALA A 112 -15.25 -23.64 -27.78
C ALA A 112 -14.40 -22.43 -28.17
N THR A 113 -14.78 -21.24 -27.69
CA THR A 113 -14.09 -19.98 -27.99
C THR A 113 -13.95 -19.10 -26.76
N LYS A 114 -12.74 -18.57 -26.55
CA LYS A 114 -12.37 -17.61 -25.51
C LYS A 114 -11.45 -16.55 -26.12
N GLY A 115 -11.92 -15.32 -26.27
CA GLY A 115 -11.11 -14.25 -26.88
C GLY A 115 -10.64 -14.63 -28.29
N GLU A 116 -9.32 -14.72 -28.48
CA GLU A 116 -8.70 -15.17 -29.75
C GLU A 116 -8.51 -16.70 -29.83
N TRP A 117 -8.66 -17.43 -28.73
CA TRP A 117 -8.52 -18.88 -28.69
C TRP A 117 -9.83 -19.55 -29.15
N THR A 118 -9.75 -20.37 -30.19
CA THR A 118 -10.89 -21.12 -30.71
C THR A 118 -10.46 -22.53 -31.10
N LEU A 119 -11.28 -23.51 -30.77
CA LEU A 119 -11.10 -24.90 -31.16
C LEU A 119 -12.45 -25.52 -31.45
N SER A 120 -12.52 -26.31 -32.52
CA SER A 120 -13.68 -27.13 -32.87
C SER A 120 -13.26 -28.57 -33.06
N GLY A 121 -14.11 -29.50 -32.65
CA GLY A 121 -13.97 -30.93 -32.88
C GLY A 121 -15.29 -31.52 -33.36
N SER A 122 -15.20 -32.64 -34.06
CA SER A 122 -16.38 -33.37 -34.52
C SER A 122 -16.26 -34.86 -34.23
N GLY A 123 -17.39 -35.53 -34.10
CA GLY A 123 -17.47 -36.98 -33.97
C GLY A 123 -18.80 -37.52 -34.47
N GLU A 124 -18.86 -38.83 -34.63
CA GLU A 124 -20.00 -39.56 -35.20
C GLU A 124 -20.74 -40.34 -34.10
N ASN A 125 -22.07 -40.35 -34.12
CA ASN A 125 -22.89 -41.14 -33.19
C ASN A 125 -22.90 -42.65 -33.54
N PRO A 126 -23.17 -43.54 -32.53
CA PRO A 126 -23.18 -43.25 -31.11
C PRO A 126 -21.75 -43.05 -30.59
N GLY A 127 -21.54 -42.06 -29.73
CA GLY A 127 -20.18 -41.77 -29.30
C GLY A 127 -20.04 -40.60 -28.33
N SER A 128 -18.78 -40.22 -28.14
CA SER A 128 -18.42 -39.05 -27.35
C SER A 128 -17.12 -38.48 -27.87
N HIS A 129 -16.97 -37.16 -27.84
CA HIS A 129 -15.71 -36.50 -28.12
C HIS A 129 -15.50 -35.29 -27.21
N ASP A 130 -14.24 -34.91 -27.06
CA ASP A 130 -13.81 -33.79 -26.23
C ASP A 130 -13.17 -32.69 -27.09
N VAL A 131 -13.59 -31.46 -26.87
CA VAL A 131 -12.95 -30.24 -27.38
C VAL A 131 -12.12 -29.66 -26.24
N ASN A 132 -10.83 -30.00 -26.22
CA ASN A 132 -9.89 -29.57 -25.18
C ASN A 132 -9.12 -28.31 -25.64
N LEU A 133 -9.68 -27.14 -25.36
CA LEU A 133 -9.08 -25.85 -25.71
C LEU A 133 -8.12 -25.42 -24.58
N THR A 134 -6.81 -25.44 -24.83
CA THR A 134 -5.79 -24.95 -23.91
C THR A 134 -4.92 -23.87 -24.54
N TRP A 135 -4.45 -22.91 -23.75
CA TRP A 135 -3.64 -21.78 -24.22
C TRP A 135 -2.26 -21.67 -23.55
N HIS A 136 -1.93 -22.59 -22.63
CA HIS A 136 -0.63 -22.64 -21.96
C HIS A 136 0.43 -23.40 -22.77
N ASN A 137 1.70 -23.10 -22.54
CA ASN A 137 2.80 -23.85 -23.15
C ASN A 137 3.07 -25.16 -22.40
N ALA A 138 2.39 -26.23 -22.81
CA ALA A 138 2.51 -27.56 -22.20
C ALA A 138 3.95 -28.12 -22.19
N SER A 139 4.84 -27.63 -23.07
CA SER A 139 6.25 -28.08 -23.10
C SER A 139 7.03 -27.70 -21.85
N LEU A 140 6.61 -26.64 -21.15
CA LEU A 140 7.25 -26.17 -19.92
C LEU A 140 6.87 -27.01 -18.70
N LEU A 141 5.83 -27.84 -18.80
CA LEU A 141 5.37 -28.70 -17.71
C LEU A 141 6.16 -30.01 -17.59
N SER A 142 7.12 -30.25 -18.49
CA SER A 142 7.91 -31.48 -18.51
C SER A 142 9.38 -31.21 -18.75
N GLY A 143 10.23 -31.66 -17.81
CA GLY A 143 11.68 -31.59 -17.94
C GLY A 143 12.31 -30.34 -17.34
N VAL A 144 13.59 -30.14 -17.64
CA VAL A 144 14.40 -29.02 -17.15
C VAL A 144 14.39 -27.91 -18.19
N ILE A 145 14.06 -26.69 -17.77
CA ILE A 145 14.01 -25.48 -18.60
C ILE A 145 15.32 -24.72 -18.40
N GLU A 146 16.09 -24.55 -19.47
CA GLU A 146 17.34 -23.80 -19.46
C GLU A 146 17.20 -22.52 -20.30
N GLY A 147 17.77 -21.42 -19.81
CA GLY A 147 17.93 -20.18 -20.59
C GLY A 147 16.69 -19.27 -20.66
N MET A 148 15.67 -19.55 -19.86
CA MET A 148 14.49 -18.70 -19.69
C MET A 148 14.49 -18.13 -18.27
N THR A 149 14.01 -16.91 -18.07
CA THR A 149 13.81 -16.34 -16.73
C THR A 149 12.53 -16.87 -16.09
N LYS A 150 12.44 -16.76 -14.76
CA LYS A 150 11.24 -17.18 -14.03
C LYS A 150 9.97 -16.46 -14.49
N SER A 151 10.04 -15.15 -14.69
CA SER A 151 8.89 -14.35 -15.14
C SER A 151 8.41 -14.76 -16.54
N GLU A 152 9.35 -15.09 -17.44
CA GLU A 152 8.99 -15.61 -18.76
C GLU A 152 8.29 -16.97 -18.69
N ILE A 153 8.72 -17.87 -17.78
CA ILE A 153 8.05 -19.16 -17.54
C ILE A 153 6.64 -18.93 -16.99
N GLU A 154 6.50 -18.08 -15.96
CA GLU A 154 5.21 -17.75 -15.35
C GLU A 154 4.25 -17.11 -16.37
N SER A 155 4.72 -16.18 -17.22
CA SER A 155 3.90 -15.54 -18.25
C SER A 155 3.37 -16.49 -19.34
N GLN A 156 4.02 -17.64 -19.53
CA GLN A 156 3.60 -18.65 -20.52
C GLN A 156 2.68 -19.74 -19.92
N LEU A 157 2.51 -19.73 -18.60
CA LEU A 157 1.69 -20.69 -17.85
C LEU A 157 0.49 -20.03 -17.15
N ALA A 158 0.63 -18.77 -16.72
CA ALA A 158 -0.39 -18.00 -16.01
C ALA A 158 -0.80 -16.76 -16.84
N PHE A 159 -2.05 -16.75 -17.28
CA PHE A 159 -2.62 -15.67 -18.11
C PHE A 159 -3.52 -14.71 -17.31
N GLY A 160 -3.54 -14.85 -15.98
CA GLY A 160 -4.21 -13.93 -15.06
C GLY A 160 -5.70 -13.72 -15.35
N GLU A 161 -6.16 -12.46 -15.26
CA GLU A 161 -7.56 -12.09 -15.46
C GLU A 161 -8.07 -12.31 -16.89
N GLU A 162 -7.18 -12.38 -17.90
CA GLU A 162 -7.58 -12.60 -19.31
C GLU A 162 -8.19 -14.00 -19.54
N ALA A 163 -7.79 -14.97 -18.70
CA ALA A 163 -8.34 -16.31 -18.73
C ALA A 163 -9.75 -16.38 -18.13
N LEU A 164 -10.16 -15.44 -17.28
CA LEU A 164 -11.44 -15.46 -16.56
C LEU A 164 -12.58 -14.75 -17.34
N GLY A 165 -13.82 -15.03 -16.96
CA GLY A 165 -15.03 -14.42 -17.53
C GLY A 165 -15.81 -15.38 -18.43
N ALA A 166 -16.46 -14.86 -19.47
CA ALA A 166 -17.31 -15.66 -20.36
C ALA A 166 -16.53 -16.52 -21.36
N TYR A 167 -17.04 -17.73 -21.61
CA TYR A 167 -16.60 -18.68 -22.63
C TYR A 167 -17.78 -18.98 -23.56
N ASN A 168 -17.56 -18.89 -24.86
CA ASN A 168 -18.61 -19.14 -25.86
C ASN A 168 -18.49 -20.58 -26.37
N LEU A 169 -19.60 -21.29 -26.33
CA LEU A 169 -19.73 -22.68 -26.76
C LEU A 169 -20.73 -22.77 -27.90
N ALA A 170 -20.46 -23.65 -28.84
CA ALA A 170 -21.30 -23.92 -29.99
C ALA A 170 -21.44 -25.43 -30.18
N VAL A 171 -22.65 -25.89 -30.48
CA VAL A 171 -22.91 -27.25 -30.93
C VAL A 171 -23.69 -27.18 -32.24
N THR A 172 -23.26 -27.96 -33.22
CA THR A 172 -23.94 -28.16 -34.50
C THR A 172 -24.12 -29.64 -34.72
N VAL A 173 -25.32 -30.05 -35.11
CA VAL A 173 -25.65 -31.43 -35.51
C VAL A 173 -25.94 -31.41 -37.00
N ASP A 174 -25.28 -32.30 -37.73
CA ASP A 174 -25.52 -32.58 -39.14
C ASP A 174 -26.05 -34.02 -39.22
N ALA A 175 -27.36 -34.13 -39.43
CA ALA A 175 -28.13 -35.35 -39.25
C ALA A 175 -28.31 -36.04 -40.62
N GLU A 176 -27.88 -37.29 -40.76
CA GLU A 176 -27.91 -38.03 -42.02
C GLU A 176 -28.93 -39.18 -41.98
N ALA A 177 -30.15 -38.92 -42.48
CA ALA A 177 -31.15 -39.99 -42.61
C ALA A 177 -30.82 -41.01 -43.73
N PHE A 178 -30.94 -42.31 -43.43
CA PHE A 178 -30.98 -43.35 -44.47
C PHE A 178 -32.30 -43.29 -45.27
N ASP A 179 -32.22 -42.96 -46.57
CA ASP A 179 -33.38 -42.94 -47.48
C ASP A 179 -33.32 -44.09 -48.52
N GLY A 180 -34.17 -45.11 -48.31
CA GLY A 180 -34.30 -46.29 -49.17
C GLY A 180 -35.65 -46.35 -49.91
N ALA A 181 -35.72 -47.13 -51.00
CA ALA A 181 -36.92 -47.20 -51.85
C ALA A 181 -38.21 -47.72 -51.15
N LEU A 182 -38.12 -48.31 -49.96
CA LEU A 182 -39.23 -48.92 -49.20
C LEU A 182 -39.19 -48.64 -47.69
N CYS A 183 -38.17 -47.93 -47.19
CA CYS A 183 -37.98 -47.56 -45.79
C CYS A 183 -37.28 -46.20 -45.73
N SER A 184 -37.82 -45.28 -44.94
CA SER A 184 -37.25 -43.96 -44.66
C SER A 184 -37.04 -43.83 -43.15
N HIS A 185 -35.85 -43.48 -42.73
CA HIS A 185 -35.57 -43.07 -41.35
C HIS A 185 -35.96 -41.60 -41.21
N ASN A 186 -36.60 -41.24 -40.09
CA ASN A 186 -36.87 -39.85 -39.76
C ASN A 186 -35.85 -39.42 -38.73
N ASP A 187 -34.97 -38.54 -39.16
CA ASP A 187 -33.92 -37.94 -38.35
C ASP A 187 -34.11 -36.42 -38.47
N ASP A 188 -34.52 -35.81 -37.36
CA ASP A 188 -34.80 -34.38 -37.24
C ASP A 188 -33.81 -33.71 -36.27
N GLY A 189 -32.74 -34.42 -35.86
CA GLY A 189 -31.77 -33.96 -34.85
C GLY A 189 -31.41 -35.02 -33.80
N GLU A 190 -30.49 -34.66 -32.90
CA GLU A 190 -29.87 -35.57 -31.91
C GLU A 190 -29.92 -34.98 -30.49
N GLU A 191 -30.14 -35.84 -29.48
CA GLU A 191 -29.96 -35.50 -28.07
C GLU A 191 -28.47 -35.52 -27.68
N VAL A 192 -27.88 -34.34 -27.47
CA VAL A 192 -26.47 -34.22 -27.06
C VAL A 192 -26.37 -33.81 -25.59
N ALA A 193 -25.74 -34.68 -24.79
CA ALA A 193 -25.30 -34.38 -23.44
C ALA A 193 -23.94 -33.69 -23.46
N THR A 194 -23.87 -32.52 -22.85
CA THR A 194 -22.70 -31.63 -22.83
C THR A 194 -22.24 -31.39 -21.40
N VAL A 195 -20.93 -31.44 -21.18
CA VAL A 195 -20.28 -31.10 -19.90
C VAL A 195 -19.15 -30.13 -20.17
N VAL A 196 -19.17 -29.00 -19.48
CA VAL A 196 -18.18 -27.92 -19.60
C VAL A 196 -17.36 -27.89 -18.33
N SER A 197 -16.06 -28.09 -18.44
CA SER A 197 -15.12 -28.03 -17.32
C SER A 197 -13.99 -27.04 -17.58
N LEU A 198 -13.63 -26.25 -16.58
CA LEU A 198 -12.40 -25.46 -16.60
C LEU A 198 -11.21 -26.32 -16.22
N LEU A 199 -10.09 -26.09 -16.89
CA LEU A 199 -8.80 -26.69 -16.54
C LEU A 199 -7.98 -25.65 -15.77
N VAL A 200 -7.74 -25.92 -14.49
CA VAL A 200 -6.95 -25.08 -13.59
C VAL A 200 -5.62 -25.76 -13.31
N LEU A 201 -4.55 -25.02 -13.54
CA LEU A 201 -3.17 -25.44 -13.32
C LEU A 201 -2.63 -24.84 -12.02
N ASP A 202 -2.36 -25.69 -11.05
CA ASP A 202 -1.52 -25.35 -9.91
C ASP A 202 -0.07 -25.67 -10.29
N PHE A 203 0.83 -24.68 -10.26
CA PHE A 203 2.23 -24.91 -10.59
C PHE A 203 3.17 -24.14 -9.67
N THR A 204 4.32 -24.75 -9.41
CA THR A 204 5.42 -24.15 -8.65
C THR A 204 6.71 -24.27 -9.45
N VAL A 205 7.39 -23.14 -9.66
CA VAL A 205 8.68 -23.11 -10.35
C VAL A 205 9.81 -23.31 -9.32
N LEU A 206 10.54 -24.41 -9.46
CA LEU A 206 11.67 -24.79 -8.62
C LEU A 206 12.99 -24.35 -9.27
N GLY A 207 13.93 -23.88 -8.45
CA GLY A 207 15.30 -23.55 -8.88
C GLY A 207 16.22 -24.78 -8.98
N GLU A 208 17.51 -24.55 -9.27
CA GLU A 208 18.54 -25.59 -9.46
C GLU A 208 18.71 -26.52 -8.24
N ASP A 209 18.43 -26.02 -7.03
CA ASP A 209 18.52 -26.76 -5.78
C ASP A 209 17.23 -27.56 -5.43
N GLY A 210 16.19 -27.50 -6.28
CA GLY A 210 14.90 -28.15 -6.06
C GLY A 210 14.02 -27.46 -5.01
N GLU A 211 14.40 -26.27 -4.54
CA GLU A 211 13.55 -25.44 -3.68
C GLU A 211 12.66 -24.50 -4.50
N ALA A 212 11.46 -24.25 -3.98
CA ALA A 212 10.50 -23.33 -4.57
C ALA A 212 11.06 -21.90 -4.51
N LEU A 213 11.36 -21.34 -5.67
CA LEU A 213 11.64 -19.92 -5.79
C LEU A 213 10.29 -19.22 -5.67
N THR A 214 9.97 -18.67 -4.50
CA THR A 214 8.71 -17.95 -4.31
C THR A 214 8.83 -16.59 -4.98
N THR A 215 8.09 -16.38 -6.07
CA THR A 215 7.76 -15.02 -6.53
C THR A 215 6.77 -14.49 -5.53
N MET A 216 6.99 -13.27 -5.07
CA MET A 216 6.10 -12.63 -4.11
C MET A 216 4.74 -12.39 -4.76
N ALA A 217 3.84 -13.36 -4.63
CA ALA A 217 2.42 -13.15 -4.82
C ALA A 217 1.92 -12.28 -3.66
N VAL A 218 1.27 -11.16 -4.00
CA VAL A 218 0.56 -10.31 -3.04
C VAL A 218 -0.61 -11.15 -2.49
N GLY A 219 -0.42 -11.71 -1.30
CA GLY A 219 -1.37 -12.61 -0.66
C GLY A 219 -1.21 -12.63 0.87
N ASP A 220 -2.35 -12.56 1.53
CA ASP A 220 -2.62 -12.54 2.97
C ASP A 220 -1.92 -13.70 3.75
N GLY A 221 -0.84 -13.42 4.52
CA GLY A 221 -0.16 -14.44 5.36
C GLY A 221 0.38 -13.96 6.72
N SER A 222 -0.32 -14.21 7.83
CA SER A 222 -0.08 -13.67 9.19
C SER A 222 1.37 -13.75 9.71
N LEU A 223 1.91 -12.65 10.27
CA LEU A 223 3.23 -12.61 10.91
C LEU A 223 3.34 -13.51 12.16
N PRO A 224 4.39 -14.34 12.32
CA PRO A 224 4.59 -15.14 13.52
C PRO A 224 5.04 -14.26 14.71
N LEU A 225 4.27 -14.31 15.79
CA LEU A 225 4.49 -13.57 17.05
C LEU A 225 5.89 -13.81 17.65
N VAL A 226 6.55 -14.91 17.30
CA VAL A 226 7.89 -15.30 17.76
C VAL A 226 9.00 -14.39 17.19
N LEU A 227 8.88 -13.95 15.94
CA LEU A 227 9.86 -13.06 15.28
C LEU A 227 9.89 -11.68 15.96
N PHE A 228 8.70 -11.15 16.29
CA PHE A 228 8.58 -9.89 17.02
C PHE A 228 8.79 -10.05 18.52
N ALA A 229 8.47 -11.19 19.13
CA ALA A 229 8.75 -11.45 20.54
C ALA A 229 10.26 -11.34 20.85
N GLY A 230 11.12 -11.77 19.92
CA GLY A 230 12.57 -11.66 20.03
C GLY A 230 13.09 -10.22 20.09
N TRP A 231 12.34 -9.22 19.60
CA TRP A 231 12.71 -7.81 19.64
C TRP A 231 11.85 -7.00 20.64
N ILE A 232 10.53 -7.19 20.63
CA ILE A 232 9.58 -6.54 21.53
C ILE A 232 9.86 -6.92 22.98
N LEU A 233 10.06 -8.20 23.31
CA LEU A 233 10.31 -8.59 24.70
C LEU A 233 11.60 -7.97 25.26
N PRO A 234 12.75 -7.98 24.56
CA PRO A 234 13.93 -7.28 25.04
C PRO A 234 13.81 -5.76 25.03
N VAL A 235 13.09 -5.13 24.09
CA VAL A 235 12.85 -3.67 24.13
C VAL A 235 11.95 -3.31 25.31
N VAL A 236 10.84 -4.01 25.51
CA VAL A 236 9.95 -3.81 26.66
C VAL A 236 10.66 -4.13 27.97
N PHE A 237 11.48 -5.18 28.01
CA PHE A 237 12.29 -5.51 29.18
C PHE A 237 13.38 -4.47 29.43
N LEU A 238 14.04 -3.94 28.39
CA LEU A 238 15.06 -2.90 28.50
C LEU A 238 14.44 -1.59 28.99
N VAL A 239 13.35 -1.15 28.38
CA VAL A 239 12.59 0.04 28.79
C VAL A 239 12.07 -0.14 30.22
N GLY A 240 11.51 -1.30 30.54
CA GLY A 240 11.06 -1.64 31.89
C GLY A 240 12.20 -1.69 32.90
N TYR A 241 13.35 -2.25 32.55
CA TYR A 241 14.54 -2.36 33.39
C TYR A 241 15.16 -0.99 33.66
N ILE A 242 15.26 -0.14 32.64
CA ILE A 242 15.75 1.24 32.76
C ILE A 242 14.79 2.05 33.64
N ALA A 243 13.49 1.98 33.37
CA ALA A 243 12.45 2.71 34.11
C ALA A 243 12.33 2.28 35.58
N THR A 244 12.55 0.99 35.88
CA THR A 244 12.39 0.45 37.24
C THR A 244 13.67 0.41 38.05
N ARG A 245 14.83 0.14 37.43
CA ARG A 245 16.07 -0.20 38.13
C ARG A 245 17.21 0.81 37.95
N GLN A 246 17.15 1.67 36.93
CA GLN A 246 18.16 2.70 36.66
C GLN A 246 17.59 4.13 36.66
N ARG A 247 16.39 4.31 37.23
CA ARG A 247 15.67 5.58 37.36
C ARG A 247 16.55 6.73 37.91
N GLU A 248 17.27 6.48 39.00
CA GLU A 248 18.17 7.46 39.64
C GLU A 248 19.45 7.75 38.81
N ARG A 249 19.87 6.81 37.95
CA ARG A 249 21.14 6.91 37.20
C ARG A 249 20.99 7.65 35.87
N PHE A 250 19.77 7.76 35.35
CA PHE A 250 19.47 8.43 34.07
C PHE A 250 18.61 9.68 34.21
N HIS A 251 18.35 10.16 35.43
CA HIS A 251 17.45 11.30 35.67
C HIS A 251 16.06 11.13 35.01
N LEU A 252 15.56 9.87 34.94
CA LEU A 252 14.23 9.53 34.42
C LEU A 252 13.17 9.64 35.52
N ASP A 253 13.36 10.57 36.46
CA ASP A 253 12.39 10.80 37.52
C ASP A 253 11.23 11.59 36.91
N LEU A 254 10.30 10.86 36.30
CA LEU A 254 8.93 11.31 36.08
C LEU A 254 8.31 11.47 37.47
N ASP A 255 8.54 12.64 38.04
CA ASP A 255 7.95 13.04 39.30
C ASP A 255 6.46 13.28 39.05
N PHE A 256 5.67 12.24 39.27
CA PHE A 256 4.21 12.32 39.25
C PHE A 256 3.65 12.83 40.58
N THR A 257 4.49 13.29 41.52
CA THR A 257 3.97 14.21 42.51
C THR A 257 3.48 15.43 41.73
N GLU A 258 2.20 15.78 41.88
CA GLU A 258 1.87 17.20 41.70
C GLU A 258 2.91 17.92 42.57
N PRO A 259 3.76 18.80 42.01
CA PRO A 259 4.59 19.61 42.87
C PRO A 259 3.60 20.20 43.86
N GLU A 260 3.84 19.99 45.16
CA GLU A 260 3.22 20.83 46.17
C GLU A 260 3.31 22.23 45.59
N THR A 261 2.17 22.89 45.47
CA THR A 261 2.03 24.19 44.85
C THR A 261 2.95 25.19 45.55
N GLU A 262 4.24 25.17 45.23
CA GLU A 262 5.07 26.35 45.24
C GLU A 262 4.51 27.15 44.08
N VAL A 263 3.58 28.01 44.47
CA VAL A 263 3.13 29.15 43.69
C VAL A 263 4.40 29.93 43.35
N VAL A 264 5.04 29.59 42.24
CA VAL A 264 5.95 30.48 41.56
C VAL A 264 5.07 31.63 41.08
N GLU A 265 5.22 32.80 41.69
CA GLU A 265 4.55 34.02 41.26
C GLU A 265 4.75 34.19 39.74
N GLY A 266 3.67 34.06 38.96
CA GLY A 266 3.70 34.17 37.50
C GLY A 266 2.86 33.15 36.74
N GLU A 267 1.71 32.71 37.28
CA GLU A 267 0.73 31.93 36.49
C GLU A 267 0.41 32.68 35.20
N SER A 268 0.75 32.06 34.07
CA SER A 268 0.46 32.55 32.72
C SER A 268 -1.06 32.64 32.58
N THR A 269 -1.61 33.86 32.73
CA THR A 269 -3.05 34.08 32.74
C THR A 269 -3.69 33.55 31.46
N SER A 270 -4.86 32.93 31.57
CA SER A 270 -5.67 32.41 30.45
C SER A 270 -5.88 33.40 29.28
N ASP A 271 -5.69 34.71 29.52
CA ASP A 271 -5.98 35.82 28.60
C ASP A 271 -4.74 36.44 27.93
N GLY A 272 -3.56 35.82 28.01
CA GLY A 272 -2.35 36.32 27.33
C GLY A 272 -2.44 36.28 25.80
N GLU A 273 -2.09 37.39 25.12
CA GLU A 273 -2.06 37.50 23.64
C GLU A 273 -0.84 36.82 22.98
N THR A 274 0.09 36.26 23.77
CA THR A 274 1.34 35.65 23.28
C THR A 274 1.49 34.21 23.74
N LEU A 275 2.31 33.42 23.04
CA LEU A 275 2.57 32.02 23.39
C LEU A 275 3.21 31.86 24.77
N VAL A 276 4.07 32.78 25.19
CA VAL A 276 4.72 32.70 26.50
C VAL A 276 3.70 32.98 27.62
N ASP A 277 2.69 33.81 27.36
CA ASP A 277 1.72 34.25 28.37
C ASP A 277 0.50 33.35 28.54
N SER A 278 0.16 32.50 27.56
CA SER A 278 -1.05 31.65 27.62
C SER A 278 -0.77 30.18 27.31
N TYR A 279 -1.01 29.32 28.31
CA TYR A 279 -0.95 27.86 28.17
C TYR A 279 -1.85 27.34 27.04
N ARG A 280 -3.08 27.87 26.90
CA ARG A 280 -4.03 27.43 25.87
C ARG A 280 -3.53 27.79 24.47
N ALA A 281 -2.94 28.98 24.31
CA ALA A 281 -2.35 29.40 23.05
C ALA A 281 -1.16 28.51 22.67
N ARG A 282 -0.29 28.15 23.62
CA ARG A 282 0.82 27.19 23.39
C ARG A 282 0.30 25.86 22.87
N VAL A 283 -0.58 25.22 23.63
CA VAL A 283 -1.04 23.86 23.35
C VAL A 283 -1.80 23.80 22.03
N ILE A 284 -2.73 24.73 21.80
CA ILE A 284 -3.53 24.74 20.56
C ILE A 284 -2.62 24.99 19.36
N THR A 285 -1.68 25.93 19.45
CA THR A 285 -0.83 26.27 18.31
C THR A 285 0.16 25.15 17.99
N LEU A 286 0.86 24.61 18.99
CA LEU A 286 1.79 23.50 18.79
C LEU A 286 1.06 22.26 18.27
N SER A 287 -0.12 21.96 18.79
CA SER A 287 -0.94 20.86 18.29
C SER A 287 -1.38 21.10 16.84
N ALA A 288 -1.86 22.29 16.50
CA ALA A 288 -2.28 22.63 15.15
C ALA A 288 -1.12 22.53 14.14
N LEU A 289 0.08 22.99 14.51
CA LEU A 289 1.29 22.85 13.69
C LEU A 289 1.67 21.38 13.49
N TYR A 290 1.52 20.54 14.53
CA TYR A 290 1.76 19.10 14.43
C TYR A 290 0.71 18.37 13.59
N VAL A 291 -0.58 18.74 13.66
CA VAL A 291 -1.60 18.26 12.70
C VAL A 291 -1.16 18.60 11.27
N ALA A 292 -0.68 19.83 11.06
CA ALA A 292 -0.20 20.31 9.76
C ALA A 292 0.93 19.48 9.19
N GLN A 293 1.82 18.97 10.05
CA GLN A 293 2.94 18.13 9.65
C GLN A 293 2.49 16.69 9.39
N GLY A 294 1.50 16.21 10.16
CA GLY A 294 0.91 14.89 10.00
C GLY A 294 0.24 14.71 8.64
N VAL A 295 -0.50 15.72 8.15
CA VAL A 295 -1.24 15.62 6.88
C VAL A 295 -0.32 15.32 5.66
N PRO A 296 0.75 16.10 5.40
CA PRO A 296 1.75 15.78 4.38
C PRO A 296 2.39 14.41 4.56
N TRP A 297 2.74 14.06 5.80
CA TRP A 297 3.42 12.80 6.08
C TRP A 297 2.52 11.62 5.72
N GLY A 298 1.27 11.59 6.19
CA GLY A 298 0.31 10.53 5.88
C GLY A 298 -0.06 10.47 4.40
N PHE A 299 -0.13 11.63 3.73
CA PHE A 299 -0.37 11.68 2.28
C PHE A 299 0.75 11.00 1.49
N ILE A 300 2.02 11.23 1.86
CA ILE A 300 3.16 10.63 1.17
C ILE A 300 3.27 9.15 1.49
N THR A 301 3.24 8.77 2.77
CA THR A 301 3.53 7.40 3.21
C THR A 301 2.41 6.42 2.92
N VAL A 302 1.16 6.90 2.86
CA VAL A 302 -0.02 6.06 2.64
C VAL A 302 -0.66 6.38 1.29
N THR A 303 -1.25 7.57 1.14
CA THR A 303 -2.09 7.87 -0.04
C THR A 303 -1.34 7.74 -1.37
N MET A 304 -0.16 8.34 -1.47
CA MET A 304 0.60 8.37 -2.72
C MET A 304 1.10 6.99 -3.13
N VAL A 305 1.66 6.24 -2.18
CA VAL A 305 2.19 4.89 -2.42
C VAL A 305 1.07 3.95 -2.82
N THR A 306 -0.05 3.97 -2.10
CA THR A 306 -1.22 3.14 -2.44
C THR A 306 -1.80 3.51 -3.80
N PHE A 307 -1.85 4.80 -4.15
CA PHE A 307 -2.34 5.25 -5.45
C PHE A 307 -1.45 4.77 -6.61
N LEU A 308 -0.14 4.94 -6.50
CA LEU A 308 0.80 4.50 -7.54
C LEU A 308 0.83 2.98 -7.67
N ALA A 309 0.71 2.24 -6.55
CA ALA A 309 0.57 0.80 -6.59
C ALA A 309 -0.71 0.36 -7.34
N ALA A 310 -1.82 1.07 -7.13
CA ALA A 310 -3.07 0.82 -7.84
C ALA A 310 -3.01 1.20 -9.34
N GLU A 311 -2.17 2.15 -9.72
CA GLU A 311 -1.88 2.47 -11.14
C GLU A 311 -0.89 1.49 -11.79
N GLY A 312 -0.43 0.46 -11.06
CA GLY A 312 0.48 -0.57 -11.58
C GLY A 312 1.96 -0.19 -11.56
N ALA A 313 2.37 0.76 -10.71
CA ALA A 313 3.78 1.09 -10.54
C ALA A 313 4.57 -0.08 -9.93
N ASP A 314 5.79 -0.31 -10.44
CA ASP A 314 6.66 -1.38 -9.97
C ASP A 314 7.03 -1.22 -8.48
N ALA A 315 7.25 -2.33 -7.79
CA ALA A 315 7.65 -2.32 -6.38
C ALA A 315 8.96 -1.56 -6.15
N GLY A 316 9.91 -1.62 -7.09
CA GLY A 316 11.16 -0.87 -7.05
C GLY A 316 10.94 0.64 -7.12
N ASP A 317 10.00 1.09 -7.95
CA ASP A 317 9.65 2.51 -8.10
C ASP A 317 8.95 3.06 -6.85
N LEU A 318 8.04 2.27 -6.25
CA LEU A 318 7.40 2.60 -4.98
C LEU A 318 8.42 2.71 -3.85
N ALA A 319 9.37 1.76 -3.78
CA ALA A 319 10.46 1.79 -2.81
C ALA A 319 11.38 3.00 -3.02
N TYR A 320 11.68 3.35 -4.28
CA TYR A 320 12.44 4.54 -4.63
C TYR A 320 11.77 5.83 -4.14
N LEU A 321 10.47 5.97 -4.37
CA LEU A 321 9.69 7.14 -3.91
C LEU A 321 9.62 7.24 -2.40
N LEU A 322 9.37 6.12 -1.70
CA LEU A 322 9.40 6.07 -0.23
C LEU A 322 10.77 6.42 0.33
N THR A 323 11.84 5.92 -0.28
CA THR A 323 13.22 6.22 0.11
C THR A 323 13.50 7.71 -0.04
N LEU A 324 13.17 8.32 -1.19
CA LEU A 324 13.33 9.75 -1.40
C LEU A 324 12.45 10.61 -0.48
N GLY A 325 11.27 10.13 -0.12
CA GLY A 325 10.39 10.80 0.83
C GLY A 325 10.92 10.76 2.27
N THR A 326 11.53 9.65 2.69
CA THR A 326 12.03 9.45 4.06
C THR A 326 13.44 9.99 4.27
N LEU A 327 14.28 10.02 3.24
CA LEU A 327 15.68 10.42 3.32
C LEU A 327 15.91 11.83 3.92
N PRO A 328 15.14 12.88 3.58
CA PRO A 328 15.27 14.20 4.21
C PRO A 328 15.08 14.19 5.73
N TRP A 329 14.26 13.28 6.25
CA TRP A 329 14.00 13.15 7.69
C TRP A 329 15.24 12.64 8.43
N SER A 330 16.03 11.75 7.82
CA SER A 330 17.31 11.29 8.37
C SER A 330 18.34 12.43 8.48
N PHE A 331 18.28 13.39 7.57
CA PHE A 331 19.16 14.55 7.53
C PHE A 331 18.67 15.75 8.34
N LYS A 332 17.55 15.62 9.08
CA LYS A 332 16.94 16.76 9.79
C LYS A 332 17.86 17.39 10.86
N PHE A 333 18.82 16.63 11.39
CA PHE A 333 19.78 17.13 12.38
C PHE A 333 20.66 18.29 11.84
N LEU A 334 20.83 18.39 10.51
CA LEU A 334 21.59 19.47 9.87
C LEU A 334 20.89 20.83 9.99
N TRP A 335 19.56 20.83 10.13
CA TRP A 335 18.79 22.07 10.20
C TRP A 335 18.93 22.78 11.54
N GLY A 336 19.15 22.05 12.65
CA GLY A 336 19.30 22.64 13.99
C GLY A 336 20.35 23.76 14.04
N PRO A 337 21.62 23.48 13.68
CA PRO A 337 22.67 24.51 13.65
C PRO A 337 22.39 25.70 12.73
N ILE A 338 21.69 25.47 11.61
CA ILE A 338 21.37 26.50 10.63
C ILE A 338 20.34 27.47 11.21
N ILE A 339 19.26 26.94 11.77
CA ILE A 339 18.18 27.73 12.38
C ILE A 339 18.71 28.48 13.63
N ASP A 340 19.60 27.86 14.41
CA ASP A 340 20.19 28.47 15.60
C ASP A 340 21.14 29.63 15.27
N ARG A 341 21.89 29.54 14.16
CA ARG A 341 22.79 30.62 13.73
C ARG A 341 22.05 31.80 13.10
N PHE A 342 21.08 31.53 12.24
CA PHE A 342 20.39 32.54 11.46
C PHE A 342 19.03 32.87 12.07
N GLN A 343 19.05 33.70 13.10
CA GLN A 343 17.85 34.17 13.80
C GLN A 343 17.48 35.58 13.33
N ILE A 344 16.19 35.86 13.17
CA ILE A 344 15.67 37.20 12.84
C ILE A 344 14.85 37.68 14.05
N PRO A 345 15.48 38.35 15.05
CA PRO A 345 14.82 38.65 16.33
C PRO A 345 13.56 39.52 16.20
N GLU A 346 13.47 40.35 15.15
CA GLU A 346 12.36 41.28 14.95
C GLU A 346 11.01 40.61 14.62
N LEU A 347 11.04 39.40 14.04
CA LEU A 347 9.85 38.67 13.55
C LEU A 347 9.54 37.38 14.34
N GLY A 348 10.31 37.12 15.41
CA GLY A 348 10.34 35.85 16.13
C GLY A 348 11.56 35.01 15.76
N ARG A 349 12.09 34.25 16.71
CA ARG A 349 13.32 33.47 16.56
C ARG A 349 13.13 32.27 15.65
N ARG A 350 11.95 31.64 15.66
CA ARG A 350 11.66 30.37 14.95
C ARG A 350 10.59 30.51 13.87
N ARG A 351 9.64 31.43 14.05
CA ARG A 351 8.50 31.70 13.16
C ARG A 351 8.88 31.98 11.69
N PRO A 352 9.91 32.79 11.37
CA PRO A 352 10.31 33.00 9.98
C PRO A 352 10.69 31.71 9.25
N TRP A 353 11.35 30.78 9.94
CA TRP A 353 11.74 29.50 9.36
C TRP A 353 10.55 28.59 9.09
N ILE A 354 9.56 28.57 10.00
CA ILE A 354 8.29 27.84 9.80
C ILE A 354 7.55 28.40 8.56
N LEU A 355 7.48 29.73 8.42
CA LEU A 355 6.81 30.37 7.28
C LEU A 355 7.55 30.14 5.96
N ILE A 356 8.88 30.19 5.96
CA ILE A 356 9.70 29.88 4.77
C ILE A 356 9.45 28.44 4.33
N ALA A 357 9.45 27.49 5.27
CA ALA A 357 9.20 26.08 4.98
C ALA A 357 7.79 25.86 4.41
N GLN A 358 6.75 26.43 5.04
CA GLN A 358 5.37 26.35 4.56
C GLN A 358 5.19 26.97 3.17
N THR A 359 5.82 28.12 2.91
CA THR A 359 5.77 28.75 1.59
C THR A 359 6.45 27.88 0.52
N GLY A 360 7.59 27.27 0.86
CA GLY A 360 8.28 26.32 -0.02
C GLY A 360 7.45 25.09 -0.35
N MET A 361 6.78 24.50 0.64
CA MET A 361 5.85 23.37 0.43
C MET A 361 4.69 23.75 -0.48
N VAL A 362 4.04 24.90 -0.25
CA VAL A 362 2.93 25.37 -1.09
C VAL A 362 3.41 25.63 -2.52
N ALA A 363 4.56 26.28 -2.71
CA ALA A 363 5.12 26.54 -4.02
C ALA A 363 5.43 25.25 -4.79
N LEU A 364 5.93 24.22 -4.10
CA LEU A 364 6.18 22.91 -4.71
C LEU A 364 4.90 22.18 -5.09
N LEU A 365 3.86 22.20 -4.25
CA LEU A 365 2.57 21.61 -4.59
C LEU A 365 1.93 22.31 -5.80
N VAL A 366 2.04 23.64 -5.89
CA VAL A 366 1.60 24.39 -7.06
C VAL A 366 2.42 24.00 -8.29
N THR A 367 3.73 23.81 -8.15
CA THR A 367 4.61 23.37 -9.24
C THR A 367 4.22 21.97 -9.73
N MET A 368 3.96 21.02 -8.81
CA MET A 368 3.47 19.67 -9.13
C MET A 368 2.12 19.72 -9.86
N LEU A 369 1.26 20.68 -9.55
CA LEU A 369 -0.03 20.86 -10.23
C LEU A 369 0.14 21.41 -11.66
N MET A 370 1.18 22.19 -11.93
CA MET A 370 1.45 22.77 -13.26
C MET A 370 2.14 21.81 -14.23
N VAL A 371 2.70 20.69 -13.73
CA VAL A 371 3.35 19.69 -14.58
C VAL A 371 2.29 18.74 -15.18
N PRO A 372 2.14 18.69 -16.52
CA PRO A 372 1.32 17.69 -17.17
C PRO A 372 1.97 16.29 -16.98
N ASP A 373 1.13 15.29 -16.70
CA ASP A 373 1.49 13.86 -16.61
C ASP A 373 2.63 13.51 -15.65
N LEU A 374 2.43 13.90 -14.39
CA LEU A 374 3.39 13.66 -13.30
C LEU A 374 3.56 12.18 -12.95
N THR A 375 2.56 11.34 -13.20
CA THR A 375 2.58 9.88 -12.93
C THR A 375 3.47 9.11 -13.92
N ASN A 376 3.64 9.61 -15.14
CA ASN A 376 4.49 8.96 -16.16
C ASN A 376 5.99 9.16 -15.94
N ASN A 377 6.41 10.11 -15.08
CA ASN A 377 7.82 10.42 -14.81
C ASN A 377 8.14 10.26 -13.32
N ILE A 378 8.28 9.01 -12.88
CA ILE A 378 8.54 8.63 -11.48
C ILE A 378 9.80 9.31 -10.92
N SER A 379 10.84 9.49 -11.73
CA SER A 379 12.07 10.19 -11.33
C SER A 379 11.85 11.68 -11.01
N LEU A 380 11.05 12.37 -11.82
CA LEU A 380 10.70 13.78 -11.61
C LEU A 380 9.76 13.93 -10.41
N LEU A 381 8.79 13.02 -10.26
CA LEU A 381 7.91 12.94 -9.10
C LEU A 381 8.73 12.74 -7.82
N GLY A 382 9.67 11.80 -7.82
CA GLY A 382 10.57 11.53 -6.71
C GLY A 382 11.45 12.72 -6.36
N ALA A 383 12.02 13.41 -7.35
CA ALA A 383 12.81 14.61 -7.12
C ALA A 383 11.99 15.75 -6.49
N LEU A 384 10.78 16.02 -6.99
CA LEU A 384 9.90 17.02 -6.41
C LEU A 384 9.46 16.64 -4.98
N PHE A 385 9.20 15.36 -4.72
CA PHE A 385 8.90 14.86 -3.37
C PHE A 385 10.08 14.97 -2.43
N PHE A 386 11.30 14.72 -2.89
CA PHE A 386 12.50 14.89 -2.10
C PHE A 386 12.62 16.35 -1.65
N VAL A 387 12.51 17.31 -2.57
CA VAL A 387 12.58 18.74 -2.21
C VAL A 387 11.42 19.14 -1.30
N TYR A 388 10.22 18.61 -1.53
CA TYR A 388 9.07 18.84 -0.65
C TYR A 388 9.34 18.35 0.77
N ASN A 389 9.93 17.15 0.92
CA ASN A 389 10.27 16.59 2.22
C ASN A 389 11.45 17.30 2.91
N VAL A 390 12.33 17.95 2.16
CA VAL A 390 13.35 18.83 2.74
C VAL A 390 12.69 20.02 3.46
N PHE A 391 11.65 20.61 2.86
CA PHE A 391 10.90 21.69 3.51
C PHE A 391 10.03 21.19 4.68
N THR A 392 9.41 20.00 4.59
CA THR A 392 8.67 19.42 5.73
C THR A 392 9.61 19.16 6.90
N ALA A 393 10.81 18.61 6.66
CA ALA A 393 11.82 18.38 7.69
C ALA A 393 12.33 19.69 8.32
N LEU A 394 12.48 20.75 7.52
CA LEU A 394 12.82 22.08 8.04
C LEU A 394 11.73 22.63 8.95
N GLN A 395 10.45 22.43 8.60
CA GLN A 395 9.31 22.84 9.41
C GLN A 395 9.23 22.05 10.73
N ASP A 396 9.46 20.73 10.68
CA ASP A 396 9.50 19.81 11.85
C ASP A 396 10.52 20.33 12.88
N VAL A 397 11.79 20.49 12.48
CA VAL A 397 12.87 20.97 13.37
C VAL A 397 12.60 22.37 13.91
N SER A 398 12.06 23.26 13.07
CA SER A 398 11.73 24.63 13.51
C SER A 398 10.60 24.65 14.56
N THR A 399 9.64 23.75 14.43
CA THR A 399 8.49 23.65 15.35
C THR A 399 8.89 22.95 16.65
N ASP A 400 9.75 21.94 16.57
CA ASP A 400 10.36 21.29 17.75
C ASP A 400 11.19 22.28 18.56
N ALA A 401 12.01 23.09 17.89
CA ALA A 401 12.77 24.16 18.54
C ALA A 401 11.86 25.22 19.17
N LEU A 402 10.75 25.58 18.51
CA LEU A 402 9.74 26.49 19.07
C LEU A 402 9.08 25.91 20.32
N ALA A 403 8.74 24.62 20.33
CA ALA A 403 8.15 23.96 21.49
C ALA A 403 9.12 23.98 22.68
N VAL A 404 10.40 23.71 22.45
CA VAL A 404 11.44 23.78 23.48
C VAL A 404 11.64 25.20 24.00
N ASP A 405 11.51 26.22 23.15
CA ASP A 405 11.69 27.62 23.52
C ASP A 405 10.51 28.20 24.35
N VAL A 406 9.33 27.58 24.26
CA VAL A 406 8.06 28.14 24.75
C VAL A 406 7.46 27.33 25.91
N LEU A 407 7.75 26.04 26.01
CA LEU A 407 7.22 25.18 27.07
C LEU A 407 8.00 25.35 28.38
N GLN A 408 7.26 25.33 29.50
CA GLN A 408 7.87 25.29 30.83
C GLN A 408 8.22 23.86 31.23
N SER A 409 9.24 23.67 32.07
CA SER A 409 9.78 22.35 32.48
C SER A 409 8.72 21.34 32.91
N HIS A 410 7.65 21.78 33.60
CA HIS A 410 6.55 20.92 34.07
C HIS A 410 5.47 20.63 33.02
N GLU A 411 5.43 21.38 31.92
CA GLU A 411 4.45 21.25 30.84
C GLU A 411 4.95 20.36 29.70
N PHE A 412 6.27 20.21 29.55
CA PHE A 412 6.93 19.55 28.42
C PHE A 412 6.32 18.19 28.07
N GLU A 413 6.15 17.30 29.05
CA GLU A 413 5.72 15.93 28.81
C GLU A 413 4.25 15.84 28.35
N ARG A 414 3.38 16.63 28.98
CA ARG A 414 1.94 16.65 28.66
C ARG A 414 1.72 17.23 27.27
N VAL A 415 2.35 18.36 26.96
CA VAL A 415 2.16 19.03 25.68
C VAL A 415 2.80 18.24 24.54
N ASN A 416 3.97 17.63 24.76
CA ASN A 416 4.60 16.75 23.76
C ASN A 416 3.71 15.54 23.41
N SER A 417 3.02 14.97 24.40
CA SER A 417 2.05 13.89 24.16
C SER A 417 0.87 14.34 23.30
N TYR A 418 0.35 15.55 23.53
CA TYR A 418 -0.71 16.15 22.70
C TYR A 418 -0.22 16.45 21.28
N MET A 419 0.99 16.98 21.13
CA MET A 419 1.63 17.25 19.84
C MET A 419 1.74 15.96 19.02
N PHE A 420 2.27 14.88 19.60
CA PHE A 420 2.37 13.61 18.89
C PHE A 420 1.01 13.04 18.48
N THR A 421 0.02 13.10 19.37
CA THR A 421 -1.36 12.67 19.07
C THR A 421 -1.97 13.48 17.93
N ALA A 422 -1.72 14.79 17.92
CA ALA A 422 -2.16 15.70 16.86
C ALA A 422 -1.50 15.36 15.51
N LYS A 423 -0.20 15.03 15.51
CA LYS A 423 0.50 14.55 14.31
C LYS A 423 -0.09 13.25 13.78
N SER A 424 -0.38 12.28 14.64
CA SER A 424 -1.04 11.03 14.22
C SER A 424 -2.43 11.29 13.63
N LEU A 425 -3.22 12.19 14.22
CA LEU A 425 -4.52 12.58 13.68
C LEU A 425 -4.39 13.24 12.30
N GLY A 426 -3.40 14.13 12.14
CA GLY A 426 -3.06 14.71 10.83
C GLY A 426 -2.67 13.63 9.82
N GLY A 427 -1.88 12.64 10.23
CA GLY A 427 -1.50 11.49 9.41
C GLY A 427 -2.69 10.68 8.93
N ILE A 428 -3.69 10.43 9.78
CA ILE A 428 -4.93 9.74 9.41
C ILE A 428 -5.73 10.56 8.38
N ILE A 429 -5.86 11.87 8.60
CA ILE A 429 -6.55 12.77 7.66
C ILE A 429 -5.80 12.81 6.31
N GLY A 430 -4.48 12.87 6.34
CA GLY A 430 -3.62 12.89 5.16
C GLY A 430 -3.62 11.58 4.40
N GLY A 431 -3.58 10.44 5.09
CA GLY A 431 -3.51 9.11 4.49
C GLY A 431 -4.87 8.57 4.05
N ALA A 432 -5.82 8.44 4.98
CA ALA A 432 -7.14 7.90 4.68
C ALA A 432 -8.07 8.96 4.08
N GLY A 433 -8.05 10.18 4.61
CA GLY A 433 -8.91 11.27 4.13
C GLY A 433 -8.60 11.67 2.70
N LEU A 434 -7.35 12.06 2.40
CA LEU A 434 -6.97 12.39 1.01
C LEU A 434 -6.93 11.14 0.11
N GLY A 435 -6.63 9.96 0.67
CA GLY A 435 -6.64 8.69 -0.08
C GLY A 435 -8.01 8.30 -0.61
N THR A 436 -9.10 8.48 0.15
CA THR A 436 -10.44 8.23 -0.39
C THR A 436 -10.81 9.19 -1.53
N ILE A 437 -10.32 10.44 -1.46
CA ILE A 437 -10.62 11.47 -2.46
C ILE A 437 -9.79 11.28 -3.74
N ILE A 438 -8.55 10.74 -3.62
CA ILE A 438 -7.70 10.49 -4.78
C ILE A 438 -8.31 9.48 -5.74
N GLY A 439 -9.04 8.47 -5.23
CA GLY A 439 -9.72 7.48 -6.05
C GLY A 439 -10.85 8.04 -6.92
N VAL A 440 -11.35 9.24 -6.59
CA VAL A 440 -12.46 9.89 -7.32
C VAL A 440 -11.99 11.07 -8.17
N VAL A 441 -11.02 11.85 -7.69
CA VAL A 441 -10.59 13.12 -8.31
C VAL A 441 -9.18 13.01 -8.92
N GLY A 442 -8.48 11.90 -8.70
CA GLY A 442 -7.09 11.68 -9.11
C GLY A 442 -6.08 12.50 -8.30
N ILE A 443 -4.81 12.30 -8.61
CA ILE A 443 -3.67 12.91 -7.90
C ILE A 443 -3.67 14.44 -7.93
N ARG A 444 -4.12 15.04 -9.04
CA ARG A 444 -4.25 16.50 -9.18
C ARG A 444 -5.29 17.07 -8.22
N GLY A 445 -6.39 16.34 -8.00
CA GLY A 445 -7.42 16.71 -7.03
C GLY A 445 -6.90 16.72 -5.59
N ALA A 446 -6.09 15.72 -5.24
CA ALA A 446 -5.48 15.64 -3.91
C ALA A 446 -4.56 16.83 -3.62
N PHE A 447 -3.69 17.21 -4.57
CA PHE A 447 -2.86 18.40 -4.44
C PHE A 447 -3.68 19.69 -4.31
N LEU A 448 -4.77 19.82 -5.08
CA LEU A 448 -5.64 20.99 -5.04
C LEU A 448 -6.32 21.15 -3.67
N ILE A 449 -6.68 20.05 -3.01
CA ILE A 449 -7.27 20.06 -1.66
C ILE A 449 -6.20 20.27 -0.58
N GLN A 450 -4.99 19.74 -0.77
CA GLN A 450 -3.91 19.87 0.20
C GLN A 450 -3.39 21.30 0.32
N ILE A 451 -3.35 22.07 -0.78
CA ILE A 451 -2.93 23.48 -0.78
C ILE A 451 -3.74 24.35 0.20
N PRO A 452 -5.08 24.45 0.12
CA PRO A 452 -5.86 25.27 1.04
C PRO A 452 -5.80 24.76 2.48
N ILE A 453 -5.63 23.46 2.72
CA ILE A 453 -5.40 22.93 4.07
C ILE A 453 -4.08 23.46 4.63
N LEU A 454 -2.98 23.36 3.88
CA LEU A 454 -1.68 23.89 4.30
C LEU A 454 -1.71 25.41 4.48
N VAL A 455 -2.39 26.15 3.59
CA VAL A 455 -2.55 27.61 3.71
C VAL A 455 -3.39 27.97 4.95
N ALA A 456 -4.48 27.26 5.21
CA ALA A 456 -5.28 27.47 6.41
C ALA A 456 -4.46 27.25 7.69
N ILE A 457 -3.56 26.26 7.69
CA ILE A 457 -2.70 26.01 8.83
C ILE A 457 -1.52 27.00 8.89
N MET A 458 -1.03 27.51 7.76
CA MET A 458 -0.05 28.60 7.69
C MET A 458 -0.57 29.90 8.33
N MET A 459 -1.89 30.10 8.39
CA MET A 459 -2.47 31.24 9.10
C MET A 459 -2.19 31.21 10.61
N VAL A 460 -2.05 30.02 11.20
CA VAL A 460 -1.80 29.88 12.65
C VAL A 460 -0.47 30.53 13.07
N PRO A 461 0.71 30.14 12.53
CA PRO A 461 1.96 30.82 12.85
C PRO A 461 2.00 32.26 12.33
N LEU A 462 1.24 32.60 11.29
CA LEU A 462 1.19 33.96 10.74
C LEU A 462 0.46 34.95 11.65
N PHE A 463 -0.54 34.55 12.43
CA PHE A 463 -1.21 35.45 13.40
C PHE A 463 -0.67 35.36 14.84
N MET A 464 0.22 34.41 15.09
CA MET A 464 0.83 34.17 16.39
C MET A 464 2.03 35.07 16.68
N ARG A 465 2.21 35.46 17.96
CA ARG A 465 3.42 36.13 18.49
C ARG A 465 4.16 35.18 19.43
N GLU A 466 5.48 34.99 19.23
CA GLU A 466 6.29 34.10 20.07
C GLU A 466 6.56 34.74 21.42
N ARG A 467 6.94 36.03 21.47
CA ARG A 467 7.19 36.78 22.71
C ARG A 467 6.47 38.14 22.77
N PRO A 468 6.20 38.69 23.97
CA PRO A 468 5.70 40.05 24.11
C PRO A 468 6.68 41.08 23.52
N GLY A 469 6.22 41.89 22.56
CA GLY A 469 7.01 42.97 21.94
C GLY A 469 7.56 42.69 20.54
N GLU A 470 7.34 41.49 19.97
CA GLU A 470 7.73 41.14 18.60
C GLU A 470 6.73 41.66 17.55
N LYS A 471 7.23 42.04 16.37
CA LYS A 471 6.38 42.53 15.27
C LYS A 471 5.54 41.39 14.69
N ARG A 472 4.23 41.62 14.49
CA ARG A 472 3.36 40.61 13.88
C ARG A 472 3.61 40.55 12.36
N PHE A 473 3.85 41.70 11.73
CA PHE A 473 4.20 41.79 10.32
C PHE A 473 5.47 42.63 10.08
N PRO A 474 6.20 42.43 8.96
CA PRO A 474 7.37 43.24 8.62
C PRO A 474 7.09 44.76 8.56
N TRP A 475 5.82 45.12 8.33
CA TRP A 475 5.32 46.49 8.21
C TRP A 475 4.59 47.00 9.47
N ASP A 476 4.65 46.30 10.62
CA ASP A 476 4.11 46.82 11.88
C ASP A 476 5.04 47.91 12.47
N ASP A 477 4.48 49.09 12.75
CA ASP A 477 5.16 50.26 13.34
C ASP A 477 5.37 50.15 14.87
N THR A 478 5.19 48.98 15.47
CA THR A 478 5.47 48.79 16.90
C THR A 478 6.96 49.03 17.16
N VAL A 479 7.24 50.04 17.99
CA VAL A 479 8.57 50.32 18.55
C VAL A 479 9.07 49.02 19.14
N ALA A 480 10.07 48.40 18.50
CA ALA A 480 10.73 47.21 19.01
C ALA A 480 11.05 47.47 20.49
N ALA A 481 10.38 46.74 21.37
CA ALA A 481 10.45 46.96 22.80
C ALA A 481 11.88 46.68 23.25
N THR A 482 12.68 47.74 23.29
CA THR A 482 14.05 47.82 23.79
C THR A 482 15.01 46.87 23.05
N LYS A 483 16.06 47.44 22.45
CA LYS A 483 17.34 46.74 22.37
C LYS A 483 17.73 46.37 23.80
N VAL A 484 17.26 45.24 24.32
CA VAL A 484 17.76 44.65 25.55
C VAL A 484 19.15 44.15 25.18
N ASP A 485 20.12 45.04 25.30
CA ASP A 485 21.56 44.78 25.45
C ASP A 485 22.02 43.41 24.89
N GLU A 486 21.78 43.15 23.60
CA GLU A 486 22.41 42.04 22.86
C GLU A 486 23.87 42.49 22.60
N GLY A 487 24.64 42.61 23.69
CA GLY A 487 26.07 42.82 23.66
C GLY A 487 26.78 41.65 23.00
N GLU A 488 28.08 41.83 22.80
CA GLU A 488 29.04 40.93 22.14
C GLU A 488 28.90 39.42 22.54
N GLU A 489 28.31 39.11 23.70
CA GLU A 489 27.99 37.74 24.17
C GLU A 489 26.97 36.97 23.29
N SER A 490 26.04 37.67 22.63
CA SER A 490 25.00 37.04 21.78
C SER A 490 25.54 36.60 20.40
N GLU A 491 26.52 37.31 19.84
CA GLU A 491 27.19 36.90 18.61
C GLU A 491 28.16 35.72 18.85
N GLU A 492 28.86 35.69 20.00
CA GLU A 492 29.72 34.56 20.39
C GLU A 492 28.92 33.25 20.55
N GLN A 493 27.70 33.30 21.08
CA GLN A 493 26.82 32.11 21.18
C GLN A 493 26.30 31.63 19.82
N ARG A 494 26.24 32.49 18.79
CA ARG A 494 25.72 32.16 17.44
C ARG A 494 26.79 31.58 16.50
N ASP A 495 28.05 31.47 16.91
CA ASP A 495 29.10 30.95 16.04
C ASP A 495 29.04 29.42 15.89
N PHE A 496 29.27 28.92 14.67
CA PHE A 496 29.15 27.48 14.32
C PHE A 496 30.08 26.62 15.18
N ARG A 497 31.23 27.14 15.58
CA ARG A 497 32.18 26.41 16.44
C ARG A 497 31.63 26.19 17.85
N VAL A 498 30.95 27.19 18.41
CA VAL A 498 30.34 27.10 19.75
C VAL A 498 29.12 26.18 19.71
N ILE A 499 28.26 26.32 18.69
CA ILE A 499 27.10 25.44 18.49
C ILE A 499 27.55 23.98 18.32
N LEU A 500 28.53 23.71 17.45
CA LEU A 500 29.02 22.35 17.22
C LEU A 500 29.74 21.77 18.45
N SER A 501 30.42 22.62 19.24
CA SER A 501 31.01 22.23 20.53
C SER A 501 29.94 21.87 21.56
N ASN A 502 28.86 22.64 21.62
CA ASN A 502 27.72 22.37 22.50
C ASN A 502 26.99 21.09 22.09
N ILE A 503 26.80 20.85 20.80
CA ILE A 503 26.29 19.58 20.27
C ILE A 503 27.21 18.43 20.68
N ARG A 504 28.52 18.55 20.47
CA ARG A 504 29.48 17.51 20.89
C ARG A 504 29.40 17.22 22.39
N THR A 505 29.19 18.26 23.20
CA THR A 505 28.98 18.14 24.65
C THR A 505 27.66 17.44 24.96
N ALA A 506 26.57 17.77 24.27
CA ALA A 506 25.28 17.11 24.43
C ALA A 506 25.35 15.61 24.07
N PHE A 507 26.06 15.26 22.99
CA PHE A 507 26.33 13.86 22.60
C PHE A 507 27.29 13.12 23.56
N SER A 508 27.97 13.83 24.47
CA SER A 508 28.80 13.21 25.52
C SER A 508 28.00 12.79 26.75
N VAL A 509 26.75 13.26 26.88
CA VAL A 509 25.89 12.91 28.01
C VAL A 509 25.38 11.47 27.85
N ARG A 510 25.48 10.69 28.93
CA ARG A 510 25.10 9.26 28.91
C ARG A 510 23.63 9.02 28.54
N SER A 511 22.72 9.91 28.92
CA SER A 511 21.31 9.82 28.53
C SER A 511 21.12 10.03 27.02
N ALA A 512 21.82 10.99 26.41
CA ALA A 512 21.79 11.21 24.97
C ALA A 512 22.38 10.02 24.19
N GLN A 513 23.51 9.45 24.66
CA GLN A 513 24.11 8.25 24.06
C GLN A 513 23.17 7.05 24.13
N LEU A 514 22.51 6.85 25.27
CA LEU A 514 21.55 5.77 25.42
C LEU A 514 20.31 6.00 24.54
N GLY A 515 19.83 7.24 24.42
CA GLY A 515 18.78 7.62 23.48
C GLY A 515 19.13 7.33 22.02
N ILE A 516 20.37 7.62 21.60
CA ILE A 516 20.87 7.31 20.25
C ILE A 516 20.92 5.80 20.02
N VAL A 517 21.46 5.04 20.97
CA VAL A 517 21.53 3.57 20.87
C VAL A 517 20.13 2.97 20.80
N VAL A 518 19.21 3.42 21.66
CA VAL A 518 17.82 2.97 21.63
C VAL A 518 17.14 3.35 20.32
N SER A 519 17.35 4.56 19.81
CA SER A 519 16.81 4.99 18.51
C SER A 519 17.36 4.17 17.35
N LEU A 520 18.66 3.82 17.34
CA LEU A 520 19.29 3.00 16.30
C LEU A 520 18.91 1.52 16.38
N VAL A 521 18.48 1.04 17.54
CA VAL A 521 17.96 -0.33 17.72
C VAL A 521 16.47 -0.40 17.39
N ILE A 522 15.77 0.73 17.38
CA ILE A 522 14.33 0.83 17.13
C ILE A 522 13.99 1.25 15.69
N SER A 523 14.74 2.15 15.09
CA SER A 523 14.72 2.40 13.63
C SER A 523 15.35 1.25 12.88
#